data_AF-A0A378Q2Q2-F1
#
_entry.id   AF-A0A378Q2Q2-F1
#
_cell.length_a   1.000
_cell.length_b   1.000
_cell.length_c   1.000
_cell.angle_alpha   90.00
_cell.angle_beta   90.00
_cell.angle_gamma   90.00
#
_symmetry.space_group_name_H-M   'P 1'
#
loop_
_entity.id
_entity.type
_entity.pdbx_description
1 polymer ?
#
loop_
_entity_poly.entity_id
_entity_poly.type
_entity_poly.pdbx_seq_one_letter_code
_entity_poly.pdbx_strand_id
1 'polypeptide(L)'
;MDKLPISRAQLAGKRRIVIYMTDLAAYSKILPSILYNELHDSKLRQGIDYVYHPKKEDFALSLAAAQAVLLGYQLWGSADITAAWQTWHAISDFINQGFNHDNKQSTSKK
;
A
#
# COMPACT_ATOMS: atom_id res chain seq x y z
N MET A 1 16.44 -2.70 -4.92
CA MET A 1 15.23 -2.78 -4.09
C MET A 1 14.48 -4.02 -4.50
N ASP A 2 13.92 -4.73 -3.53
CA ASP A 2 13.06 -5.87 -3.80
C ASP A 2 11.79 -5.42 -4.53
N LYS A 3 11.17 -6.34 -5.26
CA LYS A 3 9.89 -6.09 -5.94
C LYS A 3 8.81 -5.79 -4.91
N LEU A 4 8.03 -4.73 -5.15
CA LEU A 4 6.91 -4.35 -4.28
C LEU A 4 5.93 -5.54 -4.10
N PRO A 5 5.57 -5.93 -2.87
CA PRO A 5 4.78 -7.13 -2.61
C PRO A 5 3.29 -6.87 -2.86
N ILE A 6 2.93 -6.88 -4.14
CA ILE A 6 1.58 -6.61 -4.61
C ILE A 6 0.75 -7.90 -4.67
N SER A 7 -0.50 -7.81 -4.24
CA SER A 7 -1.51 -8.86 -4.39
C SER A 7 -2.83 -8.32 -4.96
N ARG A 8 -3.86 -9.17 -5.02
CA ARG A 8 -5.22 -8.79 -5.40
C ARG A 8 -6.23 -9.30 -4.37
N ALA A 9 -7.06 -8.39 -3.87
CA ALA A 9 -8.15 -8.70 -2.94
C ALA A 9 -9.44 -7.98 -3.34
N GLN A 10 -10.56 -8.42 -2.77
CA GLN A 10 -11.85 -7.75 -2.95
C GLN A 10 -11.90 -6.50 -2.08
N LEU A 11 -11.92 -5.32 -2.70
CA LEU A 11 -11.90 -4.03 -2.03
C LEU A 11 -12.84 -3.06 -2.77
N ALA A 12 -13.71 -2.36 -2.05
CA ALA A 12 -14.77 -1.52 -2.61
C ALA A 12 -15.60 -2.26 -3.68
N GLY A 13 -16.00 -3.51 -3.38
CA GLY A 13 -16.83 -4.32 -4.27
C GLY A 13 -16.15 -4.76 -5.58
N LYS A 14 -14.84 -4.56 -5.75
CA LYS A 14 -14.08 -4.95 -6.95
C LYS A 14 -12.78 -5.66 -6.58
N ARG A 15 -12.24 -6.46 -7.50
CA ARG A 15 -10.90 -7.05 -7.35
C ARG A 15 -9.84 -5.97 -7.62
N ARG A 16 -9.21 -5.46 -6.57
CA ARG A 16 -8.23 -4.36 -6.63
C ARG A 16 -6.82 -4.85 -6.33
N ILE A 17 -5.86 -4.07 -6.80
CA ILE A 17 -4.45 -4.21 -6.41
C ILE A 17 -4.31 -3.74 -4.97
N VAL A 18 -3.67 -4.57 -4.14
CA VAL A 18 -3.50 -4.32 -2.70
C VAL A 18 -2.10 -4.69 -2.24
N ILE A 19 -1.72 -4.19 -1.07
CA ILE A 19 -0.59 -4.67 -0.28
C ILE A 19 -1.16 -5.14 1.06
N TYR A 20 -0.73 -6.30 1.55
CA TYR A 20 -1.10 -6.76 2.88
C TYR A 20 -0.25 -6.07 3.96
N MET A 21 -0.79 -5.83 5.15
CA MET A 21 -0.07 -5.09 6.19
C MET A 21 1.26 -5.75 6.58
N THR A 22 1.26 -7.07 6.71
CA THR A 22 2.47 -7.85 7.02
C THR A 22 3.51 -7.76 5.92
N ASP A 23 3.09 -7.80 4.65
CA ASP A 23 3.96 -7.61 3.49
C ASP A 23 4.52 -6.17 3.44
N LEU A 24 3.70 -5.17 3.76
CA LEU A 24 4.11 -3.76 3.85
C LEU A 24 5.14 -3.56 4.94
N ALA A 25 4.91 -4.14 6.12
CA ALA A 25 5.83 -4.12 7.26
C ALA A 25 7.18 -4.75 6.91
N ALA A 26 7.17 -5.94 6.31
CA ALA A 26 8.39 -6.64 5.90
C ALA A 26 9.18 -5.85 4.85
N TYR A 27 8.49 -5.27 3.86
CA TYR A 27 9.13 -4.50 2.80
C TYR A 27 9.73 -3.18 3.31
N SER A 28 8.98 -2.45 4.13
CA SER A 28 9.40 -1.17 4.69
C SER A 28 10.34 -1.32 5.88
N LYS A 29 10.50 -2.53 6.42
CA LYS A 29 11.20 -2.80 7.69
C LYS A 29 10.61 -2.04 8.88
N ILE A 30 9.34 -1.62 8.79
CA ILE A 30 8.59 -1.01 9.89
C ILE A 30 7.86 -2.13 10.65
N LEU A 31 7.81 -2.04 11.97
CA LEU A 31 7.11 -3.04 12.78
C LEU A 31 5.61 -3.08 12.41
N PRO A 32 5.01 -4.28 12.26
CA PRO A 32 3.59 -4.39 11.94
C PRO A 32 2.71 -3.65 12.94
N SER A 33 3.00 -3.73 14.25
CA SER A 33 2.24 -3.07 15.31
C SER A 33 2.14 -1.56 15.13
N ILE A 34 3.20 -0.92 14.63
CA ILE A 34 3.19 0.51 14.34
C ILE A 34 2.24 0.78 13.17
N LEU A 35 2.37 0.05 12.07
CA LEU A 35 1.48 0.24 10.92
C LEU A 35 0.01 -0.10 11.25
N TYR A 36 -0.25 -1.04 12.16
CA TYR A 36 -1.59 -1.31 12.67
C TYR A 36 -2.15 -0.14 13.46
N ASN A 37 -1.35 0.49 14.33
CA ASN A 37 -1.75 1.69 15.06
C ASN A 37 -2.05 2.83 14.10
N GLU A 38 -1.18 3.07 13.11
CA GLU A 38 -1.40 4.09 12.09
C GLU A 38 -2.66 3.83 11.26
N LEU A 39 -2.95 2.57 10.91
CA LEU A 39 -4.21 2.21 10.26
C LEU A 39 -5.41 2.50 11.17
N HIS A 40 -5.32 2.15 12.45
CA HIS A 40 -6.38 2.34 13.43
C HIS A 40 -6.69 3.83 13.68
N ASP A 41 -5.64 4.64 13.79
CA ASP A 41 -5.73 6.08 14.04
C ASP A 41 -6.07 6.88 12.78
N SER A 42 -5.93 6.26 11.60
CA SER A 42 -6.24 6.88 10.32
C SER A 42 -7.74 7.18 10.15
N LYS A 43 -8.04 8.06 9.18
CA LYS A 43 -9.41 8.28 8.67
C LYS A 43 -9.75 7.39 7.46
N LEU A 44 -9.00 6.31 7.24
CA LEU A 44 -9.25 5.38 6.14
C LEU A 44 -10.52 4.59 6.41
N ARG A 45 -11.27 4.30 5.35
CA ARG A 45 -12.59 3.66 5.44
C ARG A 45 -12.46 2.16 5.22
N GLN A 46 -12.91 1.37 6.18
CA GLN A 46 -13.02 -0.08 6.03
C GLN A 46 -13.96 -0.44 4.88
N GLY A 47 -13.59 -1.45 4.09
CA GLY A 47 -14.31 -1.89 2.90
C GLY A 47 -14.06 -1.05 1.64
N ILE A 48 -13.47 0.15 1.78
CA ILE A 48 -13.12 1.02 0.64
C ILE A 48 -11.61 1.13 0.48
N ASP A 49 -10.92 1.53 1.54
CA ASP A 49 -9.49 1.84 1.54
C ASP A 49 -8.66 0.64 2.03
N TYR A 50 -9.22 -0.14 2.97
CA TYR A 50 -8.65 -1.40 3.47
C TYR A 50 -9.76 -2.43 3.81
N VAL A 51 -9.40 -3.72 3.92
CA VAL A 51 -10.31 -4.78 4.37
C VAL A 51 -9.55 -5.86 5.14
N TYR A 52 -10.17 -6.45 6.16
CA TYR A 52 -9.61 -7.63 6.84
C TYR A 52 -9.82 -8.89 6.01
N HIS A 53 -8.77 -9.69 5.84
CA HIS A 53 -8.80 -10.94 5.09
C HIS A 53 -8.67 -12.14 6.03
N PRO A 54 -9.78 -12.84 6.37
CA PRO A 54 -9.80 -13.80 7.47
C PRO A 54 -8.86 -14.99 7.26
N LYS A 55 -8.70 -15.50 6.03
CA LYS A 55 -7.81 -16.64 5.77
C LYS A 55 -6.31 -16.32 5.93
N LYS A 56 -5.96 -15.04 5.85
CA LYS A 56 -4.58 -14.56 6.02
C LYS A 56 -4.36 -13.92 7.39
N GLU A 57 -5.45 -13.71 8.12
CA GLU A 57 -5.47 -12.95 9.37
C GLU A 57 -4.81 -11.57 9.26
N ASP A 58 -4.99 -10.90 8.10
CA ASP A 58 -4.28 -9.65 7.81
C ASP A 58 -5.17 -8.63 7.07
N PHE A 59 -4.79 -7.35 7.10
CA PHE A 59 -5.46 -6.29 6.34
C PHE A 59 -4.87 -6.15 4.95
N ALA A 60 -5.74 -6.22 3.94
CA ALA A 60 -5.41 -5.81 2.58
C ALA A 60 -5.69 -4.31 2.42
N LEU A 61 -4.65 -3.53 2.12
CA LEU A 61 -4.73 -2.09 1.89
C LEU A 61 -4.70 -1.80 0.39
N SER A 62 -5.52 -0.85 -0.06
CA SER A 62 -5.26 -0.20 -1.36
C SER A 62 -3.86 0.45 -1.35
N LEU A 63 -3.29 0.68 -2.53
CA LEU A 63 -1.99 1.36 -2.63
C LEU A 63 -2.01 2.76 -2.00
N ALA A 64 -3.10 3.49 -2.17
CA ALA A 64 -3.30 4.80 -1.53
C ALA A 64 -3.39 4.68 0.01
N ALA A 65 -4.10 3.67 0.51
CA ALA A 65 -4.17 3.41 1.96
C ALA A 65 -2.80 3.03 2.54
N ALA A 66 -2.02 2.20 1.85
CA ALA A 66 -0.66 1.87 2.25
C ALA A 66 0.23 3.13 2.33
N GLN A 67 0.14 4.03 1.34
CA GLN A 67 0.85 5.32 1.37
C GLN A 67 0.40 6.22 2.53
N ALA A 68 -0.90 6.27 2.83
CA ALA A 68 -1.42 7.06 3.94
C ALA A 68 -0.92 6.53 5.30
N VAL A 69 -0.89 5.21 5.49
CA VAL A 69 -0.35 4.56 6.69
C VAL A 69 1.15 4.87 6.86
N LEU A 70 1.94 4.82 5.78
CA LEU A 70 3.36 5.17 5.81
C LEU A 70 3.60 6.65 6.15
N LEU A 71 2.73 7.54 5.67
CA LEU A 71 2.79 8.98 6.00
C LEU A 71 2.41 9.26 7.46
N GLY A 72 1.42 8.54 8.00
CA GLY A 72 1.07 8.62 9.42
C GLY A 72 2.28 8.30 10.31
N TYR A 73 2.97 7.20 10.01
CA TYR A 73 4.19 6.80 10.69
C TYR A 73 5.28 7.88 10.70
N GLN A 74 5.48 8.56 9.56
CA GLN A 74 6.50 9.61 9.42
C GLN A 74 6.28 10.80 10.38
N LEU A 75 5.04 11.05 10.82
CA LEU A 75 4.70 12.17 11.69
C LEU A 75 5.08 11.93 13.17
N TRP A 76 5.33 10.68 13.59
CA TRP A 76 5.55 10.30 14.99
C TRP A 76 7.01 10.25 15.47
N GLY A 77 7.93 10.83 14.72
CA GLY A 77 9.28 11.19 15.19
C GLY A 77 10.17 10.03 15.67
N SER A 78 9.78 8.77 15.47
CA SER A 78 10.49 7.60 15.99
C SER A 78 10.68 6.50 14.94
N ALA A 79 11.97 6.30 14.62
CA ALA A 79 12.55 5.30 13.74
C ALA A 79 12.31 5.50 12.22
N ASP A 80 13.39 5.34 11.46
CA ASP A 80 13.50 5.18 10.00
C ASP A 80 12.48 5.87 9.04
N ILE A 81 12.42 7.20 9.10
CA ILE A 81 11.72 8.04 8.10
C ILE A 81 12.18 7.71 6.67
N THR A 82 13.44 7.32 6.49
CA THR A 82 14.00 6.99 5.18
C THR A 82 13.34 5.75 4.60
N ALA A 83 13.16 4.67 5.37
CA ALA A 83 12.52 3.46 4.89
C ALA A 83 11.04 3.67 4.53
N ALA A 84 10.31 4.45 5.32
CA ALA A 84 8.93 4.83 5.04
C ALA A 84 8.83 5.64 3.72
N TRP A 85 9.70 6.64 3.56
CA TRP A 85 9.76 7.50 2.38
C TRP A 85 10.13 6.71 1.11
N GLN A 86 11.12 5.82 1.20
CA GLN A 86 11.51 4.93 0.11
C GLN A 86 10.36 4.00 -0.30
N THR A 87 9.65 3.43 0.68
CA THR A 87 8.49 2.57 0.40
C THR A 87 7.36 3.36 -0.24
N TRP A 88 7.10 4.58 0.24
CA TRP A 88 6.11 5.47 -0.35
C TRP A 88 6.41 5.74 -1.83
N HIS A 89 7.68 6.01 -2.16
CA HIS A 89 8.12 6.19 -3.54
C HIS A 89 8.01 4.92 -4.38
N ALA A 90 8.37 3.75 -3.85
CA ALA A 90 8.21 2.48 -4.55
C ALA A 90 6.74 2.22 -4.94
N ILE A 91 5.79 2.58 -4.06
CA ILE A 91 4.36 2.50 -4.36
C ILE A 91 3.97 3.52 -5.45
N SER A 92 4.44 4.77 -5.35
CA SER A 92 4.20 5.80 -6.37
C SER A 92 4.70 5.39 -7.75
N ASP A 93 5.91 4.82 -7.82
CA ASP A 93 6.51 4.36 -9.06
C ASP A 93 5.71 3.19 -9.67
N PHE A 94 5.24 2.25 -8.85
CA PHE A 94 4.38 1.17 -9.31
C PHE A 94 3.07 1.71 -9.90
N ILE A 95 2.43 2.67 -9.24
CA ILE A 95 1.21 3.33 -9.73
C ILE A 95 1.48 4.01 -11.08
N ASN A 96 2.57 4.77 -11.19
CA ASN A 96 2.93 5.51 -12.39
C ASN A 96 3.30 4.60 -13.57
N GLN A 97 3.96 3.47 -13.31
CA GLN A 97 4.24 2.46 -14.34
C GLN A 97 2.96 1.86 -14.93
N GLY A 98 1.93 1.62 -14.09
CA GLY A 98 0.62 1.18 -14.55
C GLY A 98 -0.01 2.16 -15.54
N PHE A 99 -0.03 3.46 -15.19
CA PHE A 99 -0.57 4.51 -16.07
C PHE A 99 0.22 4.65 -17.39
N ASN A 100 1.54 4.48 -17.35
CA ASN A 100 2.37 4.58 -18.55
C ASN A 100 2.19 3.39 -19.51
N HIS A 101 1.87 2.20 -19.01
CA HIS A 101 1.55 1.05 -19.84
C HIS A 101 0.21 1.21 -20.58
N ASP A 102 -0.80 1.77 -19.92
CA ASP A 102 -2.11 2.03 -20.52
C ASP A 102 -2.02 3.09 -21.63
N ASN A 103 -1.19 4.12 -21.45
CA ASN A 103 -0.97 5.16 -22.48
C ASN A 103 -0.20 4.64 -23.71
N LYS A 104 0.71 3.67 -23.56
CA LYS A 104 1.45 3.07 -24.69
C LYS A 104 0.60 2.11 -25.54
N GLN A 105 -0.41 1.47 -24.96
CA GLN A 105 -1.33 0.61 -25.73
C GLN A 105 -2.34 1.43 -26.56
N SER A 106 -2.64 2.65 -26.14
CA SER A 106 -3.54 3.56 -26.86
C SER A 106 -2.94 4.10 -28.17
N THR A 107 -1.62 4.28 -28.24
CA THR A 107 -0.95 4.89 -29.40
C THR A 107 -0.48 3.90 -30.48
N SER A 108 -0.53 2.59 -30.20
CA SER A 108 -0.11 1.53 -31.14
C SER A 108 -1.24 1.01 -32.05
N LYS A 109 -2.44 1.60 -31.98
CA LYS A 109 -3.55 1.33 -32.92
C LYS A 109 -3.84 2.55 -33.78
N LYS A 110 -2.97 2.83 -34.74
CA LYS A 110 -3.30 3.63 -35.93
C LYS A 110 -2.57 3.07 -37.13
#